data_AF-A0A849DFP2-F1
#
_entry.id   AF-A0A849DFP2-F1
#
_cell.length_a   1.000
_cell.length_b   1.000
_cell.length_c   1.000
_cell.angle_alpha   90.00
_cell.angle_beta   90.00
_cell.angle_gamma   90.00
#
_symmetry.space_group_name_H-M   'P 1'
#
loop_
_entity.id
_entity.type
_entity.pdbx_description
1 polymer ?
#
loop_
_entity_poly.entity_id
_entity_poly.type
_entity_poly.pdbx_seq_one_letter_code
_entity_poly.pdbx_strand_id
1 'polypeptide(L)' 'MTATPTRTLSIIVCGAGPARDVGALVALAQAAGWRAYLTATPAGLPFLDCPA' A
#
# COMPACT_ATOMS: atom_id res chain seq x y z
N MET A 1 7.99 9.05 27.18
CA MET A 1 8.27 8.26 25.96
C MET A 1 7.92 9.10 24.75
N THR A 2 8.91 9.73 24.11
CA THR A 2 8.71 10.45 22.84
C THR A 2 8.73 9.44 21.71
N ALA A 3 7.62 9.28 20.98
CA ALA A 3 7.56 8.39 19.82
C ALA A 3 8.43 8.96 18.69
N THR A 4 9.34 8.16 18.13
CA THR A 4 10.07 8.52 16.91
C THR A 4 9.05 8.68 15.77
N PRO A 5 9.11 9.77 14.96
CA PRO A 5 8.18 9.96 13.87
C PRO A 5 8.32 8.81 12.85
N THR A 6 7.24 8.04 12.68
CA THR A 6 7.18 6.94 11.73
C THR A 6 7.12 7.50 10.31
N ARG A 7 8.00 7.03 9.42
CA ARG A 7 7.96 7.39 8.00
C ARG A 7 6.70 6.81 7.36
N THR A 8 6.11 7.54 6.41
CA THR A 8 4.87 7.14 5.74
C THR A 8 5.09 6.98 4.24
N LEU A 9 4.66 5.85 3.70
CA LEU A 9 4.58 5.56 2.27
C LEU A 9 3.12 5.67 1.81
N SER A 10 2.84 6.61 0.91
CA SER A 10 1.52 6.76 0.26
C SER A 10 1.56 6.11 -1.12
N ILE A 11 0.63 5.19 -1.38
CA ILE A 11 0.57 4.38 -2.59
C ILE A 11 -0.76 4.65 -3.28
N ILE A 12 -0.70 5.12 -4.53
CA ILE A 12 -1.86 5.23 -5.42
C ILE A 12 -1.83 4.02 -6.36
N VAL A 13 -2.84 3.15 -6.27
CA VAL A 13 -2.93 1.95 -7.12
C VAL A 13 -3.75 2.25 -8.37
N CYS A 14 -3.11 2.14 -9.53
CA CYS A 14 -3.71 2.30 -10.85
C CYS A 14 -3.94 0.93 -11.52
N GLY A 15 -4.81 0.89 -12.53
CA GLY A 15 -5.17 -0.34 -13.25
C GLY A 15 -4.07 -0.81 -14.21
N ALA A 16 -3.04 -1.47 -13.68
CA ALA A 16 -1.99 -2.11 -14.45
C ALA A 16 -1.62 -3.46 -13.82
N GLY A 17 -1.09 -4.39 -14.62
CA GLY A 17 -0.71 -5.73 -14.16
C GLY A 17 0.06 -5.79 -12.82
N PRO A 18 1.05 -4.90 -12.56
CA PRO A 18 1.79 -4.86 -11.29
C PRO A 18 0.96 -4.49 -10.06
N ALA A 19 -0.27 -4.00 -10.21
CA ALA A 19 -1.13 -3.63 -9.07
C ALA A 19 -1.41 -4.81 -8.12
N ARG A 20 -1.43 -6.04 -8.65
CA ARG A 20 -1.57 -7.28 -7.85
C ARG A 20 -0.42 -7.47 -6.85
N ASP A 21 0.75 -6.89 -7.12
CA ASP A 21 1.95 -7.05 -6.32
C ASP A 21 2.07 -5.98 -5.22
N VAL A 22 1.07 -5.08 -5.08
CA VAL A 22 1.10 -4.00 -4.09
C VAL A 22 1.15 -4.50 -2.65
N GLY A 23 0.59 -5.68 -2.37
CA GLY A 23 0.70 -6.33 -1.06
C GLY A 23 2.15 -6.60 -0.66
N ALA A 24 3.00 -6.99 -1.61
CA ALA A 24 4.43 -7.20 -1.36
C ALA A 24 5.14 -5.88 -1.00
N LEU A 25 4.80 -4.78 -1.69
CA LEU A 25 5.34 -3.45 -1.37
C LEU A 25 4.93 -3.00 0.04
N VAL A 26 3.67 -3.23 0.43
CA VAL A 26 3.18 -2.93 1.79
C VAL A 26 3.95 -3.73 2.84
N ALA A 27 4.14 -5.03 2.62
CA ALA A 27 4.87 -5.89 3.55
C ALA A 27 6.34 -5.42 3.73
N LEU A 28 7.02 -5.06 2.63
CA LEU A 28 8.38 -4.52 2.69
C LEU A 28 8.45 -3.19 3.44
N ALA A 29 7.49 -2.28 3.21
CA ALA A 29 7.43 -1.00 3.91
C ALA A 29 7.22 -1.20 5.42
N GLN A 30 6.31 -2.08 5.81
CA GLN A 30 6.05 -2.39 7.22
C GLN A 30 7.27 -3.05 7.88
N ALA A 31 7.93 -3.99 7.20
CA ALA A 31 9.18 -4.61 7.69
C ALA A 31 10.30 -3.57 7.89
N ALA A 32 10.33 -2.52 7.08
CA ALA A 32 11.25 -1.39 7.24
C ALA A 32 10.84 -0.38 8.32
N GLY A 33 9.71 -0.61 9.03
CA GLY A 33 9.19 0.28 10.05
C GLY A 33 8.39 1.48 9.52
N TRP A 34 7.88 1.41 8.29
CA TRP A 34 7.08 2.47 7.68
C TRP A 34 5.59 2.18 7.82
N ARG A 35 4.77 3.24 7.90
CA ARG A 35 3.32 3.16 7.72
C ARG A 35 3.00 3.21 6.23
N ALA A 36 2.21 2.27 5.74
CA ALA A 36 1.74 2.28 4.36
C ALA A 36 0.26 2.73 4.31
N TYR A 37 -0.04 3.67 3.41
CA TYR A 37 -1.39 4.08 3.06
C TYR A 37 -1.64 3.75 1.59
N LEU A 38 -2.73 3.03 1.32
CA LEU A 38 -3.16 2.71 -0.03
C LEU A 38 -4.44 3.47 -0.38
N THR A 39 -4.46 4.04 -1.57
CA THR A 39 -5.68 4.51 -2.23
C THR A 39 -5.77 3.87 -3.59
N ALA A 40 -6.83 3.11 -3.83
CA ALA A 40 -7.09 2.50 -5.13
C ALA A 40 -7.94 3.41 -6.00
N THR A 41 -7.56 3.53 -7.27
CA THR A 41 -8.47 4.03 -8.30
C THR A 41 -9.51 2.95 -8.66
N PRO A 42 -10.67 3.31 -9.25
CA PRO A 42 -11.64 2.30 -9.71
C PRO A 42 -11.03 1.25 -10.65
N ALA A 43 -10.08 1.64 -11.50
CA ALA A 43 -9.38 0.72 -12.40
C ALA A 43 -8.36 -0.18 -11.69
N GLY A 44 -7.85 0.23 -10.52
CA GLY A 44 -6.94 -0.56 -9.70
C GLY A 44 -7.66 -1.56 -8.78
N LEU A 45 -8.91 -1.29 -8.41
CA LEU A 45 -9.68 -2.11 -7.48
C LEU A 45 -9.80 -3.59 -7.89
N PRO A 46 -10.00 -3.96 -9.18
CA PRO A 46 -10.08 -5.36 -9.60
C PRO A 46 -8.78 -6.16 -9.37
N PHE A 47 -7.66 -5.50 -9.10
CA PHE A 47 -6.37 -6.14 -8.80
C PHE A 47 -6.13 -6.35 -7.30
N LEU A 48 -7.05 -5.89 -6.44
CA LEU A 48 -6.90 -5.92 -4.99
C LEU A 48 -7.90 -6.90 -4.37
N ASP A 49 -7.46 -7.62 -3.35
CA ASP A 49 -8.31 -8.49 -2.53
C ASP A 49 -9.13 -7.67 -1.52
N CYS A 50 -9.95 -6.75 -2.03
CA CYS A 50 -10.85 -5.92 -1.24
C CYS A 50 -12.23 -6.58 -1.14
N PRO A 51 -12.86 -6.64 0.04
CA PRO A 51 -14.27 -7.04 0.13
C PRO A 51 -15.15 -6.10 -0.71
N ALA A 52 -16.22 -6.68 -1.26
CA ALA A 52 -17.21 -6.00 -2.10
C ALA A 52 -18.22 -5.19 -1.27
#